data_AF-A0A251V845-F1
#
_entry.id   AF-A0A251V845-F1
#
_cell.length_a   1.000
_cell.length_b   1.000
_cell.length_c   1.000
_cell.angle_alpha   90.00
_cell.angle_beta   90.00
_cell.angle_gamma   90.00
#
_symmetry.space_group_name_H-M   'P 1'
#
loop_
_entity.id
_entity.type
_entity.pdbx_description
1 polymer ?
#
loop_
_entity_poly.entity_id
_entity_poly.type
_entity_poly.pdbx_seq_one_letter_code
_entity_poly.pdbx_strand_id
1 'polypeptide(L)'
;MKNSVDFIGINHYSTTYAKDCTNSSCSATENRAIQGFVGTVGERDGVLIGEITAMGGSYVVPRGMQEIANHIKIQYSNKPMFITENGYSSPDVREQRVIELMNDVKRVEFHARYLAHLAKSIREGADVRGYFIWSLMDCYQWNLGYNVRFGLYYVDRQTLTRIPKLSARWYKNFLTNNSKHVYK
;
A
#
# COMPACT_ATOMS: atom_id res chain seq x y z
N MET A 1 29.01 5.65 4.06
CA MET A 1 29.13 4.88 2.81
C MET A 1 28.52 5.69 1.68
N LYS A 2 29.25 5.91 0.58
CA LYS A 2 28.75 6.58 -0.63
C LYS A 2 28.66 5.52 -1.72
N ASN A 3 27.57 5.50 -2.50
CA ASN A 3 27.35 4.56 -3.60
C ASN A 3 27.39 3.06 -3.22
N SER A 4 26.96 2.70 -2.00
CA SER A 4 26.94 1.31 -1.53
C SER A 4 25.61 0.58 -1.79
N VAL A 5 24.73 1.15 -2.62
CA VAL A 5 23.41 0.58 -2.93
C VAL A 5 23.13 0.68 -4.42
N ASP A 6 22.77 -0.45 -5.02
CA ASP A 6 22.50 -0.55 -6.46
C ASP A 6 21.07 -0.10 -6.80
N PHE A 7 20.13 -0.31 -5.88
CA PHE A 7 18.74 0.09 -6.01
C PHE A 7 18.12 0.49 -4.66
N ILE A 8 16.93 1.10 -4.71
CA ILE A 8 16.12 1.43 -3.55
C ILE A 8 14.86 0.54 -3.55
N GLY A 9 14.70 -0.25 -2.50
CA GLY A 9 13.45 -0.97 -2.24
C GLY A 9 12.47 -0.07 -1.49
N ILE A 10 11.26 0.08 -2.01
CA ILE A 10 10.22 0.93 -1.44
C ILE A 10 9.03 0.07 -1.04
N ASN A 11 8.79 -0.05 0.27
CA ASN A 11 7.54 -0.55 0.82
C ASN A 11 6.59 0.63 1.00
N HIS A 12 5.64 0.81 0.08
CA HIS A 12 4.71 1.94 0.12
C HIS A 12 3.27 1.45 0.18
N TYR A 13 2.57 1.78 1.26
CA TYR A 13 1.18 1.37 1.49
C TYR A 13 0.22 2.56 1.58
N SER A 14 0.66 3.67 2.16
CA SER A 14 -0.20 4.79 2.56
C SER A 14 0.56 6.11 2.51
N THR A 15 -0.17 7.21 2.66
CA THR A 15 0.34 8.56 2.88
C THR A 15 -0.51 9.24 3.94
N THR A 16 0.12 10.09 4.76
CA THR A 16 -0.52 10.86 5.83
C THR A 16 -0.11 12.32 5.72
N TYR A 17 -0.83 13.21 6.38
CA TYR A 17 -0.38 14.58 6.58
C TYR A 17 0.66 14.64 7.70
N ALA A 18 1.59 15.58 7.58
CA ALA A 18 2.52 15.94 8.64
C ALA A 18 1.96 17.15 9.41
N LYS A 19 2.03 17.10 10.74
CA LYS A 19 1.67 18.18 11.65
C LYS A 19 2.92 18.58 12.45
N ASP A 20 3.25 19.86 12.48
CA ASP A 20 4.31 20.37 13.35
C ASP A 20 3.97 20.08 14.81
N CYS A 21 4.97 19.63 15.58
CA CYS A 21 4.89 19.46 17.02
C CYS A 21 5.96 20.25 17.77
N THR A 22 6.71 21.12 17.08
CA THR A 22 7.72 21.98 17.70
C THR A 22 7.04 23.10 18.49
N ASN A 23 6.05 23.76 17.88
CA ASN A 23 5.36 24.92 18.44
C ASN A 23 3.84 24.70 18.59
N SER A 24 3.39 23.46 18.48
CA SER A 24 1.98 23.08 18.50
C SER A 24 1.70 22.00 19.52
N SER A 25 0.46 21.95 20.03
CA SER A 25 0.03 20.88 20.92
C SER A 25 -0.01 19.53 20.19
N CYS A 26 0.85 18.62 20.62
CA CYS A 26 0.93 17.23 20.19
C CYS A 26 1.08 16.30 21.41
N SER A 27 0.92 15.00 21.20
CA SER A 27 1.19 14.03 22.25
C SER A 27 2.69 14.00 22.61
N ALA A 28 3.01 13.56 23.84
CA ALA A 28 4.40 13.46 24.28
C ALA A 28 5.24 12.47 23.45
N THR A 29 4.59 11.53 22.75
CA THR A 29 5.28 10.58 21.87
C THR A 29 5.64 11.18 20.51
N GLU A 30 4.93 12.21 20.07
CA GLU A 30 5.16 12.93 18.79
C GLU A 30 6.09 14.14 18.97
N ASN A 31 5.93 14.88 20.08
CA ASN A 31 6.77 16.04 20.40
C ASN A 31 8.13 15.61 21.00
N ARG A 32 8.95 14.95 20.18
CA ARG A 32 10.32 14.56 20.55
C ARG A 32 11.24 14.46 19.33
N ALA A 33 12.52 14.77 19.54
CA ALA A 33 13.53 14.83 18.48
C ALA A 33 13.68 13.53 17.69
N ILE A 34 13.53 12.36 18.33
CA ILE A 34 13.62 11.06 17.66
C ILE A 34 12.50 10.83 16.62
N GLN A 35 11.39 11.58 16.72
CA GLN A 35 10.30 11.59 15.74
C GLN A 35 10.37 12.82 14.81
N GLY A 36 11.43 13.64 14.91
CA GLY A 36 11.59 14.85 14.13
C GLY A 36 10.65 15.99 14.53
N PHE A 37 10.02 15.93 15.72
CA PHE A 37 8.99 16.89 16.16
C PHE A 37 7.80 16.98 15.18
N VAL A 38 7.39 15.86 14.59
CA VAL A 38 6.28 15.76 13.66
C VAL A 38 5.27 14.72 14.13
N GLY A 39 3.99 15.09 14.13
CA GLY A 39 2.87 14.18 14.25
C GLY A 39 2.34 13.78 12.88
N THR A 40 1.76 12.59 12.76
CA THR A 40 1.14 12.13 11.51
C THR A 40 -0.36 12.03 11.68
N VAL A 41 -1.12 12.72 10.83
CA VAL A 41 -2.59 12.72 10.89
C VAL A 41 -3.18 12.28 9.55
N GLY A 42 -4.27 11.52 9.61
CA GLY A 42 -5.00 11.08 8.43
C GLY A 42 -6.15 11.99 8.01
N GLU A 43 -6.45 13.00 8.82
CA GLU A 43 -7.55 13.94 8.62
C GLU A 43 -7.01 15.36 8.63
N ARG A 44 -7.57 16.22 7.77
CA ARG A 44 -7.34 17.67 7.79
C ARG A 44 -8.68 18.36 7.54
N ASP A 45 -9.04 19.28 8.43
CA ASP A 45 -10.28 20.06 8.36
C ASP A 45 -11.55 19.19 8.27
N GLY A 46 -11.60 18.08 9.02
CA GLY A 46 -12.73 17.15 8.99
C GLY A 46 -12.74 16.18 7.82
N VAL A 47 -11.74 16.24 6.92
CA VAL A 47 -11.68 15.43 5.70
C VAL A 47 -10.52 14.44 5.76
N LEU A 48 -10.83 13.16 5.66
CA LEU A 48 -9.83 12.09 5.58
C LEU A 48 -9.02 12.18 4.27
N ILE A 49 -7.73 11.89 4.35
CA ILE A 49 -6.81 11.90 3.20
C ILE A 49 -7.16 10.83 2.16
N GLY A 50 -7.83 9.75 2.60
CA GLY A 50 -8.27 8.61 1.80
C GLY A 50 -9.12 7.64 2.63
N GLU A 51 -9.61 6.58 1.99
CA GLU A 51 -10.39 5.54 2.66
C GLU A 51 -9.54 4.79 3.68
N ILE A 52 -10.11 4.48 4.85
CA ILE A 52 -9.42 3.74 5.93
C ILE A 52 -9.22 2.28 5.51
N THR A 53 -8.07 1.71 5.86
CA THR A 53 -7.77 0.28 5.68
C THR A 53 -7.86 -0.48 7.02
N ALA A 54 -7.71 -1.81 6.99
CA ALA A 54 -7.63 -2.60 8.23
C ALA A 54 -6.39 -2.29 9.08
N MET A 55 -5.37 -1.67 8.48
CA MET A 55 -4.15 -1.29 9.17
C MET A 55 -4.32 0.10 9.77
N GLY A 56 -4.30 0.18 11.11
CA GLY A 56 -4.48 1.43 11.83
C GLY A 56 -3.53 2.52 11.32
N GLY A 57 -4.07 3.73 11.07
CA GLY A 57 -3.31 4.86 10.54
C GLY A 57 -2.94 4.75 9.06
N SER A 58 -3.44 3.76 8.32
CA SER A 58 -3.21 3.60 6.88
C SER A 58 -4.47 3.87 6.05
N TYR A 59 -4.28 4.57 4.94
CA TYR A 59 -5.32 5.10 4.07
C TYR A 59 -5.03 4.77 2.60
N VAL A 60 -6.09 4.65 1.80
CA VAL A 60 -6.00 4.46 0.35
C VAL A 60 -5.69 5.80 -0.31
N VAL A 61 -4.40 6.04 -0.62
CA VAL A 61 -3.90 7.28 -1.21
C VAL A 61 -3.03 7.00 -2.45
N PRO A 62 -3.62 6.64 -3.61
CA PRO A 62 -2.87 6.21 -4.79
C PRO A 62 -1.88 7.25 -5.34
N ARG A 63 -2.19 8.55 -5.21
CA ARG A 63 -1.27 9.62 -5.61
C ARG A 63 0.05 9.60 -4.84
N GLY A 64 0.04 9.10 -3.61
CA GLY A 64 1.23 8.95 -2.77
C GLY A 64 2.29 8.05 -3.40
N MET A 65 1.87 7.03 -4.16
CA MET A 65 2.79 6.16 -4.90
C MET A 65 3.56 6.93 -5.99
N GLN A 66 2.91 7.86 -6.67
CA GLN A 66 3.57 8.74 -7.62
C GLN A 66 4.48 9.75 -6.93
N GLU A 67 4.00 10.37 -5.85
CA GLU A 67 4.75 11.36 -5.09
C GLU A 67 6.04 10.77 -4.51
N ILE A 68 6.01 9.56 -3.94
CA ILE A 68 7.22 8.91 -3.40
C ILE A 68 8.19 8.50 -4.51
N ALA A 69 7.71 7.94 -5.62
CA ALA A 69 8.57 7.58 -6.75
C ALA A 69 9.28 8.82 -7.33
N ASN A 70 8.53 9.92 -7.51
CA ASN A 70 9.08 11.19 -7.98
C ASN A 70 10.02 11.85 -6.95
N HIS A 71 9.73 11.73 -5.66
CA HIS A 71 10.63 12.19 -4.60
C HIS A 71 11.96 11.44 -4.65
N ILE A 72 11.94 10.11 -4.75
CA ILE A 72 13.16 9.30 -4.85
C ILE A 72 13.93 9.62 -6.13
N LYS A 73 13.23 9.79 -7.25
CA LYS A 73 13.82 10.22 -8.53
C LYS A 73 14.64 11.50 -8.36
N ILE A 74 14.10 12.51 -7.68
CA ILE A 74 14.75 13.81 -7.51
C ILE A 74 15.88 13.74 -6.46
N GLN A 75 15.59 13.19 -5.28
CA GLN A 75 16.49 13.23 -4.12
C GLN A 75 17.65 12.24 -4.21
N TYR A 76 17.48 11.13 -4.93
CA TYR A 76 18.47 10.04 -5.02
C TYR A 76 18.96 9.84 -6.45
N SER A 77 19.02 10.92 -7.23
CA SER A 77 19.57 10.95 -8.60
C SER A 77 19.03 9.84 -9.50
N ASN A 78 17.72 9.59 -9.40
CA ASN A 78 17.00 8.55 -10.14
C ASN A 78 17.63 7.17 -10.06
N LYS A 79 18.19 6.82 -8.89
CA LYS A 79 18.68 5.47 -8.61
C LYS A 79 17.58 4.44 -8.90
N PRO A 80 17.91 3.29 -9.51
CA PRO A 80 16.93 2.24 -9.79
C PRO A 80 16.09 1.92 -8.55
N MET A 81 14.79 1.74 -8.72
CA MET A 81 13.90 1.44 -7.61
C MET A 81 12.95 0.28 -7.91
N PHE A 82 12.59 -0.44 -6.86
CA PHE A 82 11.59 -1.48 -6.88
C PHE A 82 10.54 -1.16 -5.83
N ILE A 83 9.27 -1.25 -6.20
CA ILE A 83 8.19 -1.26 -5.19
C ILE A 83 8.18 -2.66 -4.60
N THR A 84 8.91 -2.83 -3.50
CA THR A 84 9.15 -4.13 -2.87
C THR A 84 7.93 -4.63 -2.11
N GLU A 85 7.03 -3.73 -1.69
CA GLU A 85 5.71 -4.08 -1.17
C GLU A 85 4.68 -2.98 -1.44
N ASN A 86 3.48 -3.39 -1.85
CA ASN A 86 2.25 -2.59 -1.82
C ASN A 86 1.05 -3.53 -1.65
N GLY A 87 0.10 -3.18 -0.79
CA GLY A 87 -0.96 -4.12 -0.40
C GLY A 87 -2.17 -3.45 0.24
N TYR A 88 -3.28 -4.17 0.25
CA TYR A 88 -4.54 -3.72 0.83
C TYR A 88 -5.24 -4.81 1.65
N SER A 89 -5.77 -4.41 2.80
CA SER A 89 -6.67 -5.20 3.64
C SER A 89 -7.91 -4.37 3.95
N SER A 90 -9.10 -4.93 3.69
CA SER A 90 -10.38 -4.26 3.99
C SER A 90 -10.60 -4.09 5.49
N PRO A 91 -11.14 -2.96 5.94
CA PRO A 91 -11.68 -2.82 7.29
C PRO A 91 -12.71 -3.92 7.59
N ASP A 92 -12.75 -4.36 8.84
CA ASP A 92 -13.73 -5.28 9.41
C ASP A 92 -13.89 -6.65 8.71
N VAL A 93 -12.91 -7.53 8.97
CA VAL A 93 -12.81 -8.88 8.38
C VAL A 93 -13.21 -10.00 9.34
N ARG A 94 -13.67 -9.67 10.57
CA ARG A 94 -13.87 -10.65 11.65
C ARG A 94 -15.11 -11.52 11.44
N GLU A 95 -16.15 -10.97 10.80
CA GLU A 95 -17.45 -11.64 10.62
C GLU A 95 -17.81 -11.92 9.16
N GLN A 96 -16.93 -11.58 8.22
CA GLN A 96 -17.18 -11.79 6.78
C GLN A 96 -17.21 -13.27 6.43
N ARG A 97 -18.25 -13.66 5.68
CA ARG A 97 -18.34 -15.01 5.12
C ARG A 97 -17.23 -15.22 4.09
N VAL A 98 -16.76 -16.45 3.91
CA VAL A 98 -15.71 -16.77 2.92
C VAL A 98 -16.07 -16.26 1.52
N ILE A 99 -17.35 -16.31 1.14
CA ILE A 99 -17.84 -15.80 -0.15
C ILE A 99 -17.58 -14.30 -0.30
N GLU A 100 -17.79 -13.51 0.75
CA GLU A 100 -17.54 -12.05 0.75
C GLU A 100 -16.04 -11.77 0.66
N LEU A 101 -15.21 -12.56 1.35
CA LEU A 101 -13.75 -12.47 1.27
C LEU A 101 -13.21 -12.77 -0.14
N MET A 102 -13.91 -13.59 -0.92
CA MET A 102 -13.52 -13.91 -2.30
C MET A 102 -13.82 -12.75 -3.26
N ASN A 103 -14.82 -11.92 -2.97
CA ASN A 103 -15.22 -10.80 -3.81
C ASN A 103 -14.53 -9.49 -3.37
N ASP A 104 -13.20 -9.48 -3.37
CA ASP A 104 -12.36 -8.41 -2.84
C ASP A 104 -12.14 -7.25 -3.84
N VAL A 105 -13.23 -6.67 -4.33
CA VAL A 105 -13.23 -5.57 -5.32
C VAL A 105 -12.35 -4.39 -4.91
N LYS A 106 -12.39 -3.99 -3.63
CA LYS A 106 -11.56 -2.88 -3.13
C LYS A 106 -10.05 -3.15 -3.24
N ARG A 107 -9.62 -4.40 -3.13
CA ARG A 107 -8.20 -4.78 -3.34
C ARG A 107 -7.81 -4.62 -4.80
N VAL A 108 -8.70 -4.98 -5.72
CA VAL A 108 -8.51 -4.75 -7.17
C VAL A 108 -8.38 -3.26 -7.45
N GLU A 109 -9.32 -2.44 -6.95
CA GLU A 109 -9.32 -1.00 -7.16
C GLU A 109 -8.07 -0.33 -6.57
N PHE A 110 -7.65 -0.75 -5.38
CA PHE A 110 -6.41 -0.29 -4.76
C PHE A 110 -5.21 -0.50 -5.69
N HIS A 111 -4.96 -1.74 -6.11
CA HIS A 111 -3.80 -2.04 -6.96
C HIS A 111 -3.90 -1.38 -8.33
N ALA A 112 -5.09 -1.37 -8.95
CA ALA A 112 -5.29 -0.71 -10.24
C ALA A 112 -4.91 0.78 -10.18
N ARG A 113 -5.35 1.49 -9.13
CA ARG A 113 -5.08 2.93 -8.97
C ARG A 113 -3.61 3.19 -8.61
N TYR A 114 -3.01 2.41 -7.70
CA TYR A 114 -1.61 2.57 -7.32
C TYR A 114 -0.67 2.28 -8.51
N LEU A 115 -0.94 1.22 -9.28
CA LEU A 115 -0.19 0.91 -10.49
C LEU A 115 -0.35 1.97 -11.58
N ALA A 116 -1.54 2.58 -11.73
CA ALA A 116 -1.73 3.67 -12.69
C ALA A 116 -0.88 4.90 -12.34
N HIS A 117 -0.79 5.28 -11.06
CA HIS A 117 0.06 6.36 -10.59
C HIS A 117 1.56 6.02 -10.69
N LEU A 118 1.94 4.78 -10.38
CA LEU A 118 3.32 4.32 -10.58
C LEU A 118 3.72 4.39 -12.06
N ALA A 119 2.86 3.89 -12.94
CA ALA A 119 3.07 3.93 -14.39
C ALA A 119 3.18 5.37 -14.93
N LYS A 120 2.46 6.33 -14.33
CA LYS A 120 2.63 7.76 -14.65
C LYS A 120 4.04 8.24 -14.30
N SER A 121 4.55 7.90 -13.12
CA SER A 121 5.92 8.24 -12.70
C SER A 121 6.98 7.63 -13.63
N ILE A 122 6.79 6.38 -14.06
CA ILE A 122 7.67 5.70 -15.01
C ILE A 122 7.69 6.45 -16.36
N ARG A 123 6.50 6.82 -16.88
CA ARG A 123 6.41 7.65 -18.10
C ARG A 123 7.05 9.03 -17.95
N GLU A 124 7.07 9.57 -16.72
CA GLU A 124 7.75 10.82 -16.35
C GLU A 124 9.24 10.62 -15.98
N GLY A 125 9.81 9.46 -16.30
CA GLY A 125 11.26 9.18 -16.23
C GLY A 125 11.76 8.57 -14.93
N ALA A 126 10.90 8.15 -13.99
CA ALA A 126 11.34 7.40 -12.81
C ALA A 126 11.83 6.00 -13.20
N ASP A 127 13.04 5.61 -12.78
CA ASP A 127 13.62 4.28 -13.04
C ASP A 127 13.06 3.21 -12.08
N VAL A 128 11.76 2.91 -12.22
CA VAL A 128 11.09 1.84 -11.47
C VAL A 128 11.14 0.55 -12.28
N ARG A 129 11.70 -0.52 -11.70
CA ARG A 129 11.99 -1.78 -12.42
C ARG A 129 11.14 -2.97 -11.99
N GLY A 130 10.30 -2.80 -10.97
CA GLY A 130 9.39 -3.86 -10.54
C GLY A 130 8.43 -3.43 -9.46
N TYR A 131 7.41 -4.27 -9.29
CA TYR A 131 6.33 -4.08 -8.35
C TYR A 131 5.91 -5.42 -7.77
N PHE A 132 5.91 -5.51 -6.44
CA PHE A 132 5.62 -6.72 -5.69
C PHE A 132 4.40 -6.49 -4.79
N ILE A 133 3.35 -7.25 -5.03
CA ILE A 133 2.14 -7.23 -4.20
C ILE A 133 2.44 -7.89 -2.86
N TRP A 134 2.10 -7.19 -1.78
CA TRP A 134 1.91 -7.80 -0.48
C TRP A 134 0.43 -8.17 -0.32
N SER A 135 0.04 -9.44 -0.37
CA SER A 135 0.89 -10.64 -0.48
C SER A 135 0.28 -11.68 -1.43
N LEU A 136 1.04 -12.71 -1.77
CA LEU A 136 0.51 -13.82 -2.57
C LEU A 136 -0.70 -14.48 -1.86
N MET A 137 -0.59 -14.77 -0.57
CA MET A 137 -1.64 -15.43 0.21
C MET A 137 -1.80 -14.80 1.58
N ASP A 138 -2.98 -15.00 2.19
CA ASP A 138 -3.22 -14.61 3.57
C ASP A 138 -2.21 -15.32 4.47
N CYS A 139 -1.54 -14.55 5.33
CA CYS A 139 -0.47 -15.01 6.20
C CYS A 139 -0.59 -14.37 7.58
N TYR A 140 0.32 -14.72 8.49
CA TYR A 140 0.40 -14.13 9.82
C TYR A 140 1.01 -12.71 9.73
N GLN A 141 0.26 -11.70 10.16
CA GLN A 141 0.61 -10.29 10.00
C GLN A 141 1.13 -9.70 11.31
N TRP A 142 2.29 -10.21 11.74
CA TRP A 142 2.97 -9.74 12.95
C TRP A 142 2.03 -9.67 14.17
N ASN A 143 2.01 -8.55 14.89
CA ASN A 143 1.16 -8.33 16.06
C ASN A 143 -0.35 -8.35 15.77
N LEU A 144 -0.78 -8.23 14.50
CA LEU A 144 -2.20 -8.32 14.11
C LEU A 144 -2.65 -9.78 13.91
N GLY A 145 -1.71 -10.72 13.90
CA GLY A 145 -1.98 -12.13 13.68
C GLY A 145 -2.73 -12.39 12.38
N TYR A 146 -3.81 -13.18 12.43
CA TYR A 146 -4.63 -13.51 11.26
C TYR A 146 -5.85 -12.60 11.08
N ASN A 147 -5.93 -11.51 11.84
CA ASN A 147 -7.09 -10.61 11.82
C ASN A 147 -7.10 -9.67 10.61
N VAL A 148 -5.97 -9.52 9.92
CA VAL A 148 -5.87 -8.74 8.68
C VAL A 148 -5.38 -9.63 7.55
N ARG A 149 -5.89 -9.37 6.34
CA ARG A 149 -5.76 -10.28 5.20
C ARG A 149 -5.33 -9.47 3.98
N PHE A 150 -4.07 -9.64 3.57
CA PHE A 150 -3.48 -8.96 2.42
C PHE A 150 -3.41 -9.84 1.17
N GLY A 151 -3.65 -11.15 1.30
CA GLY A 151 -3.39 -12.12 0.26
C GLY A 151 -4.29 -11.98 -0.94
N LEU A 152 -3.74 -12.21 -2.14
CA LEU A 152 -4.51 -12.51 -3.34
C LEU A 152 -5.27 -13.86 -3.20
N TYR A 153 -4.71 -14.78 -2.41
CA TYR A 153 -5.34 -16.04 -2.06
C TYR A 153 -5.80 -16.03 -0.60
N TYR A 154 -7.02 -16.48 -0.38
CA TYR A 154 -7.50 -16.84 0.95
C TYR A 154 -6.90 -18.18 1.37
N VAL A 155 -6.56 -18.29 2.65
CA VAL A 155 -6.08 -19.54 3.25
C VAL A 155 -7.10 -19.97 4.30
N ASP A 156 -7.77 -21.09 4.06
CA ASP A 156 -8.55 -21.76 5.10
C ASP A 156 -7.57 -22.28 6.15
N ARG A 157 -7.67 -21.80 7.39
CA ARG A 157 -6.73 -22.15 8.45
C ARG A 157 -6.95 -23.54 9.04
N GLN A 158 -8.11 -24.17 8.83
CA GLN A 158 -8.36 -25.53 9.29
C GLN A 158 -7.77 -26.54 8.30
N THR A 159 -7.98 -26.31 7.01
CA THR A 159 -7.58 -27.25 5.95
C THR A 159 -6.29 -26.86 5.22
N LEU A 160 -5.81 -25.63 5.41
CA LEU A 160 -4.72 -25.01 4.65
C LEU A 160 -5.01 -24.89 3.14
N THR A 161 -6.26 -25.01 2.72
CA THR A 161 -6.65 -24.84 1.32
C THR A 161 -6.48 -23.39 0.89
N ARG A 162 -5.89 -23.18 -0.30
CA ARG A 162 -5.72 -21.86 -0.92
C ARG A 162 -6.82 -21.62 -1.95
N ILE A 163 -7.60 -20.56 -1.76
CA ILE A 163 -8.72 -20.20 -2.63
C ILE A 163 -8.43 -18.85 -3.29
N PRO A 164 -8.40 -18.76 -4.63
CA PRO A 164 -8.13 -17.50 -5.33
C PRO A 164 -9.28 -16.51 -5.17
N LYS A 165 -8.97 -15.32 -4.63
CA LYS A 165 -9.90 -14.20 -4.58
C LYS A 165 -10.08 -13.57 -5.98
N LEU A 166 -10.99 -12.62 -6.11
CA LEU A 166 -11.18 -11.85 -7.34
C LEU A 166 -9.88 -11.14 -7.74
N SER A 167 -9.14 -10.58 -6.78
CA SER A 167 -7.85 -9.92 -7.01
C SER A 167 -6.78 -10.83 -7.60
N ALA A 168 -6.74 -12.12 -7.24
CA ALA A 168 -5.81 -13.07 -7.88
C ALA A 168 -6.09 -13.22 -9.38
N ARG A 169 -7.36 -13.33 -9.76
CA ARG A 169 -7.78 -13.42 -11.17
C ARG A 169 -7.51 -12.12 -11.91
N TRP A 170 -7.82 -11.00 -11.29
CA TRP A 170 -7.51 -9.68 -11.83
C TRP A 170 -6.01 -9.50 -12.07
N TYR A 171 -5.17 -9.84 -11.09
CA TYR A 171 -3.72 -9.68 -11.21
C TYR A 171 -3.13 -10.59 -12.30
N LYS A 172 -3.63 -11.83 -12.41
CA LYS A 172 -3.32 -12.71 -13.55
C LYS A 172 -3.65 -12.04 -14.89
N ASN A 173 -4.87 -11.50 -15.03
CA ASN A 173 -5.31 -10.86 -16.27
C ASN A 173 -4.50 -9.59 -16.58
N PHE A 174 -4.15 -8.80 -15.56
CA PHE A 174 -3.28 -7.65 -15.69
C PHE A 174 -1.91 -8.04 -16.24
N LEU A 175 -1.28 -9.07 -15.66
CA LEU A 175 0.03 -9.55 -16.10
C LEU A 175 0.01 -10.17 -17.51
N THR A 176 -1.08 -10.81 -17.92
CA THR A 176 -1.22 -11.39 -19.26
C THR A 176 -1.84 -10.43 -20.28
N ASN A 177 -2.06 -9.16 -19.92
CA ASN A 177 -2.72 -8.15 -20.76
C ASN A 177 -4.11 -8.58 -21.28
N ASN A 178 -4.83 -9.39 -20.51
CA ASN A 178 -6.19 -9.88 -20.82
C ASN A 178 -7.28 -9.10 -20.05
N SER A 179 -6.89 -8.00 -19.41
CA SER A 179 -7.83 -7.11 -18.73
C SER A 179 -8.71 -6.41 -19.76
N LYS A 180 -9.97 -6.85 -19.92
CA LYS A 180 -10.98 -6.01 -20.57
C LYS A 180 -11.01 -4.69 -19.81
N HIS A 181 -10.89 -3.54 -20.48
CA HIS A 181 -10.94 -2.23 -19.83
C HIS A 181 -12.20 -2.12 -18.95
N VAL A 182 -12.03 -2.19 -17.61
CA VAL A 182 -13.16 -2.13 -16.65
C VAL A 182 -13.49 -0.69 -16.23
N TYR A 183 -12.80 0.31 -16.77
CA TYR A 183 -13.04 1.71 -16.40
C TYR A 183 -13.51 2.50 -17.62
N LYS A 184 -14.80 2.86 -17.63
CA LYS A 184 -15.37 4.00 -18.35
C LYS A 184 -15.39 5.20 -17.42
#